data_AF-G3I7S3-F1
#
_entry.id   AF-G3I7S3-F1
#
_cell.length_a   1.000
_cell.length_b   1.000
_cell.length_c   1.000
_cell.angle_alpha   90.00
_cell.angle_beta   90.00
_cell.angle_gamma   90.00
#
_symmetry.space_group_name_H-M   'P 1'
#
loop_
_entity.id
_entity.type
_entity.pdbx_description
1 polymer ?
#
loop_
_entity_poly.entity_id
_entity_poly.type
_entity_poly.pdbx_seq_one_letter_code
_entity_poly.pdbx_strand_id
1 'polypeptide(L)'
;MQPCPICKEEFELQPQACLQAFEKFTNKKTCPLCRKNQYQTRVIHDGSRLFRIKCATRIQAYWRGFIVRKWYKNLRKIVPPTDAKLRRKFFEEKFTEISHRILCSYNTNIDELFSEIDLCLAVNRSILQQLDDRCGHEMTEEDWEKIQVQAAHREIYECSICLTPLSLHADCQQAAVETSSQRPRKTVLLSCAHLFHHACLLALEEFSLGDNAPFHACPLCRSCYQKKILEC
;
A
#
# COMPACT_ATOMS: atom_id res chain seq x y z
N MET A 1 47.99 -36.80 -33.14
CA MET A 1 47.72 -37.72 -34.26
C MET A 1 48.36 -37.15 -35.50
N GLN A 2 49.05 -37.97 -36.30
CA GLN A 2 49.63 -37.48 -37.54
C GLN A 2 48.55 -37.44 -38.64
N PRO A 3 48.50 -36.37 -39.46
CA PRO A 3 47.56 -36.27 -40.57
C PRO A 3 47.92 -37.25 -41.68
N CYS A 4 47.02 -37.40 -42.67
CA CYS A 4 47.30 -38.19 -43.86
C CYS A 4 48.59 -37.69 -44.55
N PRO A 5 49.56 -38.56 -44.86
CA PRO A 5 50.83 -38.12 -45.44
C PRO A 5 50.71 -37.64 -46.89
N ILE A 6 49.55 -37.86 -47.54
CA ILE A 6 49.29 -37.43 -48.93
C ILE A 6 48.57 -36.07 -48.95
N CYS A 7 47.37 -35.97 -48.35
CA CYS A 7 46.57 -34.73 -48.37
C CYS A 7 46.84 -33.79 -47.18
N LYS A 8 47.56 -34.25 -46.14
CA LYS A 8 47.84 -33.50 -44.89
C LYS A 8 46.59 -33.15 -44.07
N GLU A 9 45.44 -33.69 -44.41
CA GLU A 9 44.20 -33.53 -43.65
C GLU A 9 44.11 -34.55 -42.51
N GLU A 10 43.26 -34.26 -41.52
CA GLU A 10 42.92 -35.22 -40.47
C GLU A 10 42.07 -36.37 -41.05
N PHE A 11 42.23 -37.57 -40.49
CA PHE A 11 41.39 -38.70 -40.88
C PHE A 11 39.93 -38.47 -40.47
N GLU A 12 39.00 -38.83 -41.35
CA GLU A 12 37.56 -38.74 -41.12
C GLU A 12 36.91 -40.14 -41.04
N LEU A 13 35.59 -40.17 -40.87
CA LEU A 13 34.81 -41.43 -40.87
C LEU A 13 34.83 -42.11 -42.24
N GLN A 14 34.82 -41.33 -43.31
CA GLN A 14 34.79 -41.85 -44.67
C GLN A 14 36.22 -42.11 -45.19
N PRO A 15 36.42 -43.22 -45.91
CA PRO A 15 37.72 -43.50 -46.52
C PRO A 15 38.02 -42.46 -47.60
N GLN A 16 39.12 -41.74 -47.45
CA GLN A 16 39.61 -40.82 -48.47
C GLN A 16 40.40 -41.59 -49.54
N ALA A 17 40.09 -41.36 -50.81
CA ALA A 17 40.77 -42.00 -51.94
C ALA A 17 42.11 -41.32 -52.30
N CYS A 18 42.88 -40.84 -51.30
CA CYS A 18 44.08 -40.04 -51.51
C CYS A 18 45.14 -40.76 -52.36
N LEU A 19 45.29 -42.07 -52.19
CA LEU A 19 46.24 -42.87 -52.97
C LEU A 19 45.85 -42.90 -54.45
N GLN A 20 44.57 -43.16 -54.75
CA GLN A 20 44.07 -43.17 -56.13
C GLN A 20 44.16 -41.78 -56.77
N ALA A 21 43.88 -40.72 -56.01
CA ALA A 21 44.03 -39.35 -56.48
C ALA A 21 45.50 -39.02 -56.80
N PHE A 22 46.43 -39.45 -55.94
CA PHE A 22 47.87 -39.28 -56.16
C PHE A 22 48.37 -40.03 -57.40
N GLU A 23 47.93 -41.28 -57.60
CA GLU A 23 48.29 -42.06 -58.78
C GLU A 23 47.75 -41.45 -60.08
N LYS A 24 46.51 -40.93 -60.07
CA LYS A 24 45.93 -40.21 -61.19
C LYS A 24 46.71 -38.93 -61.51
N PHE A 25 47.09 -38.16 -60.49
CA PHE A 25 47.85 -36.92 -60.65
C PHE A 25 49.26 -37.16 -61.22
N THR A 26 49.94 -38.21 -60.74
CA THR A 26 51.31 -38.55 -61.19
C THR A 26 51.35 -39.40 -62.47
N ASN A 27 50.19 -39.90 -62.89
CA ASN A 27 50.00 -40.82 -64.01
C ASN A 27 50.90 -42.08 -63.93
N LYS A 28 51.27 -42.49 -62.72
CA LYS A 28 52.17 -43.63 -62.44
C LYS A 28 51.78 -44.31 -61.14
N LYS A 29 51.79 -45.65 -61.12
CA LYS A 29 51.61 -46.46 -59.91
C LYS A 29 52.89 -46.45 -59.06
N THR A 30 53.07 -45.40 -58.25
CA THR A 30 54.25 -45.19 -57.41
C THR A 30 53.86 -44.95 -55.96
N CYS A 31 54.62 -45.50 -55.00
CA CYS A 31 54.37 -45.25 -53.58
C CYS A 31 54.61 -43.78 -53.23
N PRO A 32 53.65 -43.06 -52.61
CA PRO A 32 53.81 -41.65 -52.26
C PRO A 32 54.89 -41.38 -51.19
N LEU A 33 55.28 -42.40 -50.42
CA LEU A 33 56.29 -42.27 -49.35
C LEU A 33 57.71 -42.58 -49.84
N CYS A 34 57.90 -43.68 -50.59
CA CYS A 34 59.22 -44.16 -50.99
C CYS A 34 59.47 -44.18 -52.51
N ARG A 35 58.50 -43.76 -53.32
CA ARG A 35 58.57 -43.66 -54.80
C ARG A 35 58.82 -44.97 -55.57
N LYS A 36 58.78 -46.13 -54.90
CA LYS A 36 58.91 -47.45 -55.56
C LYS A 36 57.64 -47.80 -56.36
N ASN A 37 57.82 -48.44 -57.51
CA ASN A 37 56.73 -48.83 -58.42
C ASN A 37 56.08 -50.18 -58.05
N GLN A 38 56.82 -51.05 -57.36
CA GLN A 38 56.36 -52.36 -56.94
C GLN A 38 55.83 -52.28 -55.50
N TYR A 39 54.53 -52.10 -55.36
CA TYR A 39 53.86 -52.11 -54.05
C TYR A 39 52.45 -52.71 -54.16
N GLN A 40 51.96 -53.24 -53.04
CA GLN A 40 50.61 -53.79 -52.90
C GLN A 40 49.76 -52.89 -52.02
N THR A 41 48.44 -52.85 -52.30
CA THR A 41 47.48 -52.05 -51.55
C THR A 41 46.60 -52.95 -50.69
N ARG A 42 46.38 -52.53 -49.43
CA ARG A 42 45.39 -53.11 -48.52
C ARG A 42 44.62 -51.99 -47.84
N VAL A 43 43.30 -52.10 -47.81
CA VAL A 43 42.46 -51.15 -47.09
C VAL A 43 42.61 -51.39 -45.58
N ILE A 44 42.91 -50.32 -44.84
CA ILE A 44 42.98 -50.31 -43.37
C ILE A 44 41.99 -49.27 -42.83
N HIS A 45 41.41 -49.55 -41.66
CA HIS A 45 40.41 -48.70 -41.02
C HIS A 45 40.93 -47.97 -39.78
N ASP A 46 42.25 -47.91 -39.59
CA ASP A 46 42.85 -47.28 -38.41
C ASP A 46 42.54 -45.78 -38.34
N GLY A 47 42.53 -45.08 -39.48
CA GLY A 47 42.17 -43.67 -39.53
C GLY A 47 40.76 -43.38 -39.00
N SER A 48 39.76 -44.15 -39.44
CA SER A 48 38.37 -43.97 -38.98
C SER A 48 38.18 -44.43 -37.53
N ARG A 49 38.90 -45.47 -37.08
CA ARG A 49 38.95 -45.88 -35.67
C ARG A 49 39.51 -44.77 -34.78
N LEU A 50 40.64 -44.18 -35.17
CA LEU A 50 41.28 -43.07 -34.44
C LEU A 50 40.36 -41.84 -34.40
N PHE A 51 39.71 -41.51 -35.52
CA PHE A 51 38.74 -40.41 -35.56
C PHE A 51 37.56 -40.63 -34.60
N ARG A 52 36.99 -41.84 -34.56
CA ARG A 52 35.91 -42.19 -33.60
C ARG A 52 36.35 -42.00 -32.15
N ILE A 53 37.57 -42.44 -31.81
CA ILE A 53 38.14 -42.25 -30.46
C ILE A 53 38.28 -40.75 -30.16
N LYS A 54 38.81 -39.95 -31.10
CA LYS A 54 38.94 -38.49 -30.94
C LYS A 54 37.58 -37.83 -30.68
N CYS A 55 36.57 -38.18 -31.48
CA CYS A 55 35.20 -37.68 -31.30
C CYS A 55 34.61 -38.08 -29.94
N ALA A 56 34.74 -39.35 -29.55
CA ALA A 56 34.29 -39.83 -28.25
C ALA A 56 34.96 -39.07 -27.10
N THR A 57 36.28 -38.88 -27.15
CA THR A 57 37.03 -38.12 -26.14
C THR A 57 36.54 -36.67 -26.06
N ARG A 58 36.25 -36.01 -27.19
CA ARG A 58 35.70 -34.64 -27.21
C ARG A 58 34.34 -34.56 -26.54
N ILE A 59 33.43 -35.47 -26.89
CA ILE A 59 32.08 -35.54 -26.31
C ILE A 59 32.18 -35.77 -24.81
N GLN A 60 32.98 -36.75 -24.39
CA GLN A 60 33.15 -37.06 -22.98
C GLN A 60 33.79 -35.91 -22.20
N ALA A 61 34.80 -35.23 -22.76
CA ALA A 61 35.43 -34.07 -22.12
C ALA A 61 34.43 -32.93 -21.93
N TYR A 62 33.59 -32.66 -22.96
CA TYR A 62 32.56 -31.63 -22.87
C TYR A 62 31.52 -31.96 -21.79
N TRP A 63 31.06 -33.21 -21.75
CA TRP A 63 30.10 -33.69 -20.76
C TRP A 63 30.65 -33.65 -19.33
N ARG A 64 31.88 -34.16 -19.11
CA ARG A 64 32.57 -34.09 -17.82
C ARG A 64 32.70 -32.64 -17.35
N GLY A 65 33.10 -31.74 -18.26
CA GLY A 65 33.16 -30.31 -17.97
C GLY A 65 31.81 -29.68 -17.63
N PHE A 66 30.73 -30.07 -18.31
CA PHE A 66 29.38 -29.60 -18.02
C PHE A 66 28.92 -29.99 -16.63
N ILE A 67 29.11 -31.27 -16.24
CA ILE A 67 28.75 -31.76 -14.91
C ILE A 67 29.49 -30.96 -13.82
N VAL A 68 30.81 -30.82 -13.95
CA VAL A 68 31.62 -30.10 -12.95
C VAL A 68 31.19 -28.63 -12.86
N ARG A 69 30.95 -27.95 -13.99
CA ARG A 69 30.46 -26.56 -13.98
C ARG A 69 29.09 -26.43 -13.33
N LYS A 70 28.16 -27.37 -13.58
CA LYS A 70 26.84 -27.38 -12.94
C LYS A 70 26.95 -27.52 -11.43
N TRP A 71 27.77 -28.46 -10.96
CA TRP A 71 28.03 -28.66 -9.53
C TRP A 71 28.72 -27.45 -8.89
N TYR A 72 29.77 -26.92 -9.53
CA TYR A 72 30.53 -25.76 -9.03
C TYR A 72 29.67 -24.50 -8.90
N LYS A 73 28.71 -24.28 -9.82
CA LYS A 73 27.74 -23.18 -9.72
C LYS A 73 26.91 -23.25 -8.43
N ASN A 74 26.51 -24.45 -8.02
CA ASN A 74 25.76 -24.63 -6.76
C ASN A 74 26.67 -24.40 -5.56
N LEU A 75 27.88 -24.95 -5.59
CA LEU A 75 28.88 -24.75 -4.54
C LEU A 75 29.18 -23.28 -4.28
N ARG A 76 29.31 -22.47 -5.35
CA ARG A 76 29.56 -21.03 -5.22
C ARG A 76 28.44 -20.26 -4.51
N LYS A 77 27.22 -20.81 -4.44
CA LYS A 77 26.10 -20.20 -3.69
C LYS A 77 26.14 -20.51 -2.19
N ILE A 78 26.84 -21.57 -1.79
CA ILE A 78 26.83 -22.08 -0.41
C ILE A 78 28.16 -21.90 0.31
N VAL A 79 29.29 -21.98 -0.40
CA VAL A 79 30.63 -21.90 0.17
C VAL A 79 31.26 -20.54 -0.13
N PRO A 80 31.67 -19.78 0.90
CA PRO A 80 32.37 -18.52 0.70
C PRO A 80 33.72 -18.72 -0.02
N PRO A 81 34.02 -17.92 -1.07
CA PRO A 81 35.33 -17.94 -1.71
C PRO A 81 36.49 -17.55 -0.77
N THR A 82 37.69 -18.03 -1.08
CA THR A 82 38.92 -17.67 -0.36
C THR A 82 39.42 -16.27 -0.73
N ASP A 83 39.27 -15.88 -2.01
CA ASP A 83 39.64 -14.55 -2.48
C ASP A 83 38.81 -13.45 -1.80
N ALA A 84 39.48 -12.44 -1.26
CA ALA A 84 38.83 -11.42 -0.43
C ALA A 84 37.77 -10.60 -1.19
N LYS A 85 38.00 -10.26 -2.47
CA LYS A 85 37.05 -9.47 -3.26
C LYS A 85 35.80 -10.29 -3.57
N LEU A 86 35.99 -11.56 -3.96
CA LEU A 86 34.88 -12.47 -4.23
C LEU A 86 34.12 -12.83 -2.95
N ARG A 87 34.81 -12.99 -1.82
CA ARG A 87 34.21 -13.22 -0.51
C ARG A 87 33.33 -12.05 -0.08
N ARG A 88 33.77 -10.81 -0.26
CA ARG A 88 32.96 -9.61 0.02
C ARG A 88 31.66 -9.64 -0.77
N LYS A 89 31.74 -9.86 -2.10
CA LYS A 89 30.56 -9.93 -2.96
C LYS A 89 29.61 -11.07 -2.58
N PHE A 90 30.15 -12.23 -2.22
CA PHE A 90 29.35 -13.37 -1.74
C PHE A 90 28.52 -13.00 -0.51
N PHE A 91 29.14 -12.37 0.50
CA PHE A 91 28.42 -11.99 1.72
C PHE A 91 27.47 -10.81 1.51
N GLU A 92 27.79 -9.88 0.61
CA GLU A 92 26.89 -8.80 0.20
C GLU A 92 25.59 -9.37 -0.38
N GLU A 93 25.68 -10.27 -1.37
CA GLU A 93 24.52 -10.95 -1.96
C GLU A 93 23.70 -11.71 -0.89
N LYS A 94 24.37 -12.38 0.05
CA LYS A 94 23.71 -13.09 1.15
C LYS A 94 23.01 -12.15 2.13
N PHE A 95 23.63 -11.02 2.45
CA PHE A 95 23.02 -10.04 3.32
C PHE A 95 21.79 -9.40 2.67
N THR A 96 21.85 -9.11 1.37
CA THR A 96 20.68 -8.64 0.59
C THR A 96 19.56 -9.67 0.61
N GLU A 97 19.85 -10.96 0.39
CA GLU A 97 18.86 -12.06 0.44
C GLU A 97 18.16 -12.13 1.80
N ILE A 98 18.93 -12.07 2.89
CA ILE A 98 18.40 -12.08 4.26
C ILE A 98 17.56 -10.82 4.53
N SER A 99 18.07 -9.65 4.15
CA SER A 99 17.39 -8.37 4.35
C SER A 99 16.05 -8.35 3.63
N HIS A 100 16.03 -8.78 2.37
CA HIS A 100 14.79 -8.91 1.60
C HIS A 100 13.80 -9.87 2.26
N ARG A 101 14.26 -11.04 2.72
CA ARG A 101 13.39 -12.00 3.43
C ARG A 101 12.81 -11.40 4.70
N ILE A 102 13.61 -10.65 5.47
CA ILE A 102 13.16 -9.95 6.67
C ILE A 102 12.11 -8.90 6.29
N LEU A 103 12.38 -8.04 5.30
CA LEU A 103 11.45 -7.02 4.85
C LEU A 103 10.11 -7.63 4.37
N CYS A 104 10.15 -8.72 3.61
CA CYS A 104 8.94 -9.42 3.18
C CYS A 104 8.21 -10.16 4.31
N SER A 105 8.88 -10.44 5.44
CA SER A 105 8.23 -11.06 6.60
C SER A 105 7.46 -10.06 7.46
N TYR A 106 7.76 -8.75 7.34
CA TYR A 106 6.99 -7.72 8.00
C TYR A 106 5.67 -7.51 7.26
N ASN A 107 4.55 -7.65 7.98
CA ASN A 107 3.26 -7.26 7.47
C ASN A 107 3.10 -5.74 7.60
N THR A 108 3.48 -4.98 6.58
CA THR A 108 3.19 -3.55 6.48
C THR A 108 1.86 -3.35 5.78
N ASN A 109 0.78 -3.94 6.30
CA ASN A 109 -0.57 -3.71 5.76
C ASN A 109 -1.06 -2.31 6.17
N ILE A 110 -0.37 -1.29 5.65
CA ILE A 110 -0.68 0.12 5.89
C ILE A 110 -2.06 0.45 5.32
N ASP A 111 -2.47 -0.25 4.26
CA ASP A 111 -3.80 -0.12 3.66
C ASP A 111 -4.91 -0.52 4.63
N GLU A 112 -4.73 -1.58 5.42
CA GLU A 112 -5.68 -1.97 6.47
C GLU A 112 -5.78 -0.90 7.57
N LEU A 113 -4.65 -0.39 8.05
CA LEU A 113 -4.63 0.73 9.00
C LEU A 113 -5.35 1.97 8.46
N PHE A 114 -5.09 2.36 7.21
CA PHE A 114 -5.78 3.51 6.61
C PHE A 114 -7.27 3.24 6.41
N SER A 115 -7.66 2.01 6.07
CA SER A 115 -9.07 1.63 5.97
C SER A 115 -9.79 1.71 7.32
N GLU A 116 -9.12 1.35 8.42
CA GLU A 116 -9.66 1.51 9.78
C GLU A 116 -9.81 2.98 10.16
N ILE A 117 -8.82 3.81 9.85
CA ILE A 117 -8.88 5.26 10.09
C ILE A 117 -10.04 5.88 9.29
N ASP A 118 -10.16 5.56 8.01
CA ASP A 118 -11.24 6.06 7.15
C ASP A 118 -12.62 5.61 7.64
N LEU A 119 -12.73 4.36 8.11
CA LEU A 119 -13.95 3.85 8.72
C LEU A 119 -14.32 4.64 9.98
N CYS A 120 -13.37 4.86 10.90
CA CYS A 120 -13.59 5.65 12.09
C CYS A 120 -13.99 7.10 11.75
N LEU A 121 -13.35 7.72 10.75
CA LEU A 121 -13.70 9.06 10.31
C LEU A 121 -15.10 9.11 9.69
N ALA A 122 -15.48 8.12 8.89
CA ALA A 122 -16.81 8.02 8.30
C ALA A 122 -17.90 7.91 9.38
N VAL A 123 -17.68 7.08 10.40
CA VAL A 123 -18.60 6.93 11.55
C VAL A 123 -18.74 8.27 12.29
N ASN A 124 -17.63 8.93 12.62
CA ASN A 124 -17.66 10.22 13.32
C ASN A 124 -18.39 11.30 12.51
N ARG A 125 -18.14 11.38 11.20
CA ARG A 125 -18.84 12.31 10.30
C ARG A 125 -20.33 12.03 10.25
N SER A 126 -20.74 10.76 10.22
CA SER A 126 -22.15 10.39 10.23
C SER A 126 -22.84 10.81 11.53
N ILE A 127 -22.19 10.63 12.69
CA ILE A 127 -22.73 11.08 13.98
C ILE A 127 -22.89 12.60 13.99
N LEU A 128 -21.90 13.34 13.50
CA LEU A 128 -21.97 14.80 13.41
C LEU A 128 -23.08 15.27 12.47
N GLN A 129 -23.24 14.62 11.31
CA GLN A 129 -24.35 14.90 10.38
C GLN A 129 -25.71 14.62 11.02
N GLN A 130 -25.87 13.51 11.75
CA GLN A 130 -27.11 13.22 12.46
C GLN A 130 -27.44 14.25 13.56
N LEU A 131 -26.42 14.84 14.18
CA LEU A 131 -26.61 15.93 15.14
C LEU A 131 -26.99 17.24 14.43
N ASP A 132 -26.38 17.51 13.29
CA ASP A 132 -26.66 18.65 12.41
C ASP A 132 -28.12 18.59 11.92
N ASP A 133 -28.55 17.46 11.35
CA ASP A 133 -29.93 17.24 10.88
C ASP A 133 -30.96 17.40 12.01
N ARG A 134 -30.65 16.91 13.21
CA ARG A 134 -31.55 17.00 14.37
C ARG A 134 -31.71 18.42 14.90
N CYS A 135 -30.74 19.30 14.71
CA CYS A 135 -30.77 20.65 15.29
C CYS A 135 -30.94 21.77 14.25
N GLY A 136 -30.63 21.50 12.98
CA GLY A 136 -30.73 22.42 11.86
C GLY A 136 -32.10 22.45 11.16
N HIS A 137 -33.04 21.57 11.52
CA HIS A 137 -34.38 21.60 10.93
C HIS A 137 -35.17 22.84 11.38
N GLU A 138 -35.42 23.80 10.48
CA GLU A 138 -36.19 25.01 10.77
C GLU A 138 -37.60 24.67 11.30
N MET A 139 -37.90 25.12 12.51
CA MET A 139 -39.21 24.87 13.12
C MET A 139 -40.31 25.72 12.49
N THR A 140 -41.45 25.10 12.19
CA THR A 140 -42.62 25.82 11.66
C THR A 140 -43.31 26.66 12.74
N GLU A 141 -44.10 27.66 12.33
CA GLU A 141 -44.85 28.49 13.28
C GLU A 141 -45.85 27.68 14.14
N GLU A 142 -46.46 26.65 13.56
CA GLU A 142 -47.36 25.72 14.25
C GLU A 142 -46.65 24.93 15.36
N ASP A 143 -45.37 24.62 15.18
CA ASP A 143 -44.58 23.92 16.18
C ASP A 143 -44.17 24.86 17.31
N TRP A 144 -43.89 26.12 17.01
CA TRP A 144 -43.65 27.14 18.04
C TRP A 144 -44.87 27.40 18.92
N GLU A 145 -46.08 27.40 18.34
CA GLU A 145 -47.33 27.52 19.10
C GLU A 145 -47.51 26.35 20.08
N LYS A 146 -47.27 25.10 19.64
CA LYS A 146 -47.32 23.91 20.52
C LYS A 146 -46.31 24.01 21.66
N ILE A 147 -45.09 24.48 21.37
CA ILE A 147 -44.02 24.64 22.36
C ILE A 147 -44.36 25.74 23.36
N GLN A 148 -45.00 26.83 22.91
CA GLN A 148 -45.44 27.91 23.79
C GLN A 148 -46.52 27.44 24.76
N VAL A 149 -47.49 26.65 24.30
CA VAL A 149 -48.49 26.00 25.16
C VAL A 149 -47.82 25.05 26.16
N GLN A 150 -46.82 24.28 25.71
CA GLN A 150 -46.07 23.38 26.60
C GLN A 150 -45.28 24.15 27.66
N ALA A 151 -44.66 25.27 27.31
CA ALA A 151 -43.91 26.11 28.24
C ALA A 151 -44.83 26.75 29.28
N ALA A 152 -46.04 27.18 28.90
CA ALA A 152 -47.03 27.72 29.82
C ALA A 152 -47.46 26.70 30.88
N HIS A 153 -47.58 25.42 30.53
CA HIS A 153 -47.92 24.34 31.46
C HIS A 153 -46.77 23.99 32.44
N ARG A 154 -45.52 24.36 32.12
CA ARG A 154 -44.36 24.06 32.99
C ARG A 154 -44.19 25.07 34.14
N GLU A 155 -45.06 26.08 34.25
CA GLU A 155 -45.06 27.06 35.35
C GLU A 155 -43.68 27.71 35.57
N ILE A 156 -42.94 27.99 34.49
CA ILE A 156 -41.61 28.59 34.56
C ILE A 156 -41.74 30.11 34.63
N TYR A 157 -41.57 30.68 35.82
CA TYR A 157 -41.73 32.11 36.08
C TYR A 157 -40.41 32.87 36.25
N GLU A 158 -39.29 32.16 36.38
CA GLU A 158 -37.97 32.74 36.63
C GLU A 158 -36.93 32.27 35.61
N CYS A 159 -36.02 33.17 35.25
CA CYS A 159 -34.89 32.84 34.37
C CYS A 159 -33.83 32.07 35.17
N SER A 160 -33.60 30.80 34.86
CA SER A 160 -32.65 29.97 35.62
C SER A 160 -31.17 30.38 35.46
N ILE A 161 -30.84 31.31 34.57
CA ILE A 161 -29.47 31.84 34.39
C ILE A 161 -29.16 32.93 35.43
N CYS A 162 -30.10 33.87 35.63
CA CYS A 162 -29.90 35.03 36.52
C CYS A 162 -30.78 35.00 37.77
N LEU A 163 -31.68 34.02 37.88
CA LEU A 163 -32.61 33.82 39.00
C LEU A 163 -33.59 34.99 39.21
N THR A 164 -33.97 35.70 38.14
CA THR A 164 -34.96 36.79 38.21
C THR A 164 -36.22 36.52 37.38
N PRO A 165 -37.38 37.13 37.70
CA PRO A 165 -38.65 36.86 37.01
C PRO A 165 -38.64 37.14 35.50
N LEU A 166 -39.41 36.35 34.75
CA LEU A 166 -39.66 36.51 33.30
C LEU A 166 -40.90 37.38 33.06
N SER A 167 -40.84 38.26 32.06
CA SER A 167 -41.87 39.29 31.83
C SER A 167 -43.18 38.78 31.18
N LEU A 168 -43.38 37.47 31.02
CA LEU A 168 -44.59 36.88 30.41
C LEU A 168 -45.85 36.98 31.28
N HIS A 169 -45.70 37.25 32.58
CA HIS A 169 -46.82 37.25 33.52
C HIS A 169 -46.81 38.54 34.36
N ALA A 170 -46.84 39.69 33.69
CA ALA A 170 -46.94 41.00 34.36
C ALA A 170 -48.39 41.41 34.69
N ASP A 171 -49.36 40.49 34.58
CA ASP A 171 -50.74 40.69 35.00
C ASP A 171 -51.10 39.73 36.15
N CYS A 172 -50.55 39.98 37.34
CA CYS A 172 -51.26 39.91 38.63
C CYS A 172 -50.30 40.04 39.83
N GLN A 173 -50.59 41.05 40.66
CA GLN A 173 -50.23 41.26 42.08
C GLN A 173 -48.94 42.05 42.39
N GLN A 174 -49.14 43.36 42.64
CA GLN A 174 -48.24 44.31 43.29
C GLN A 174 -47.75 43.87 44.69
N ALA A 175 -46.48 44.17 45.01
CA ALA A 175 -46.09 45.11 46.09
C ALA A 175 -44.56 45.26 46.23
N ALA A 176 -44.09 46.51 46.21
CA ALA A 176 -42.82 47.04 46.77
C ALA A 176 -41.50 46.41 46.27
N VAL A 177 -40.56 47.15 45.68
CA VAL A 177 -39.88 48.34 46.19
C VAL A 177 -39.27 49.08 44.99
N GLU A 178 -39.37 50.40 45.03
CA GLU A 178 -38.73 51.33 44.11
C GLU A 178 -37.22 51.10 44.03
N THR A 179 -36.70 50.64 42.90
CA THR A 179 -35.47 51.22 42.33
C THR A 179 -35.30 50.85 40.84
N SER A 180 -34.99 51.88 40.06
CA SER A 180 -34.45 51.84 38.69
C SER A 180 -35.38 51.47 37.53
N SER A 181 -35.34 52.34 36.53
CA SER A 181 -35.98 52.29 35.22
C SER A 181 -35.55 51.05 34.41
N GLN A 182 -36.08 49.87 34.72
CA GLN A 182 -35.76 48.66 33.97
C GLN A 182 -36.76 48.50 32.82
N ARG A 183 -36.25 48.66 31.58
CA ARG A 183 -36.98 48.27 30.37
C ARG A 183 -37.40 46.80 30.49
N PRO A 184 -38.58 46.39 29.98
CA PRO A 184 -38.98 44.99 29.97
C PRO A 184 -37.90 44.16 29.27
N ARG A 185 -37.35 43.17 29.98
CA ARG A 185 -36.34 42.27 29.41
C ARG A 185 -37.06 41.30 28.48
N LYS A 186 -36.71 41.33 27.19
CA LYS A 186 -37.25 40.39 26.20
C LYS A 186 -37.06 38.96 26.69
N THR A 187 -38.11 38.15 26.63
CA THR A 187 -38.04 36.72 26.98
C THR A 187 -37.83 35.92 25.70
N VAL A 188 -37.04 34.86 25.80
CA VAL A 188 -36.76 33.95 24.69
C VAL A 188 -37.25 32.55 25.04
N LEU A 189 -37.97 31.95 24.11
CA LEU A 189 -38.45 30.57 24.18
C LEU A 189 -37.53 29.68 23.35
N LEU A 190 -37.08 28.58 23.94
CA LEU A 190 -36.27 27.57 23.26
C LEU A 190 -37.14 26.44 22.72
N SER A 191 -36.67 25.76 21.67
CA SER A 191 -37.36 24.60 21.09
C SER A 191 -37.56 23.43 22.08
N CYS A 192 -36.80 23.39 23.17
CA CYS A 192 -36.97 22.44 24.28
C CYS A 192 -38.00 22.88 25.34
N ALA A 193 -38.81 23.90 25.05
CA ALA A 193 -39.83 24.50 25.92
C ALA A 193 -39.28 25.06 27.24
N HIS A 194 -38.07 25.65 27.19
CA HIS A 194 -37.48 26.40 28.31
C HIS A 194 -37.44 27.89 27.98
N LEU A 195 -37.55 28.73 29.02
CA LEU A 195 -37.63 30.19 28.91
C LEU A 195 -36.47 30.87 29.64
N PHE A 196 -35.90 31.90 29.03
CA PHE A 196 -34.83 32.71 29.60
C PHE A 196 -34.99 34.18 29.23
N HIS A 197 -34.31 35.10 29.92
CA HIS A 197 -34.13 36.43 29.34
C HIS A 197 -33.22 36.34 28.12
N HIS A 198 -33.59 37.05 27.05
CA HIS A 198 -32.82 37.11 25.83
C HIS A 198 -31.35 37.51 26.09
N ALA A 199 -31.13 38.55 26.89
CA ALA A 199 -29.79 39.01 27.24
C ALA A 199 -28.97 37.98 28.04
N CYS A 200 -29.62 37.24 28.94
CA CYS A 200 -28.95 36.20 29.74
C CYS A 200 -28.55 35.01 28.88
N LEU A 201 -29.42 34.60 27.94
CA LEU A 201 -29.10 33.53 27.02
C LEU A 201 -27.98 33.93 26.05
N LEU A 202 -28.05 35.14 25.47
CA LEU A 202 -27.02 35.65 24.57
C LEU A 202 -25.63 35.67 25.23
N ALA A 203 -25.53 36.23 26.45
CA ALA A 203 -24.26 36.27 27.18
C ALA A 203 -23.69 34.88 27.45
N LEU A 204 -24.55 33.89 27.67
CA LEU A 204 -24.14 32.50 27.89
C LEU A 204 -23.69 31.82 26.60
N GLU A 205 -24.35 32.10 25.47
CA GLU A 205 -23.98 31.60 24.14
C GLU A 205 -22.59 32.12 23.73
N GLU A 206 -22.35 33.44 23.90
CA GLU A 206 -21.05 34.08 23.65
C GLU A 206 -19.93 33.47 24.50
N PHE A 207 -20.22 33.18 25.78
CA PHE A 207 -19.25 32.60 26.71
C PHE A 207 -18.92 31.12 26.43
N SER A 208 -19.92 30.32 25.99
CA SER A 208 -19.79 28.86 25.99
C SER A 208 -19.07 28.29 24.76
N LEU A 209 -19.20 28.91 23.58
CA LEU A 209 -18.74 28.29 22.32
C LEU A 209 -18.12 29.28 21.32
N GLY A 210 -18.12 30.59 21.60
CA GLY A 210 -17.73 31.63 20.64
C GLY A 210 -18.71 31.78 19.46
N ASP A 211 -18.64 32.90 18.75
CA ASP A 211 -19.63 33.33 17.73
C ASP A 211 -19.84 32.36 16.54
N ASN A 212 -19.01 31.32 16.39
CA ASN A 212 -18.97 30.46 15.20
C ASN A 212 -19.48 29.02 15.43
N ALA A 213 -20.09 28.72 16.57
CA ALA A 213 -20.64 27.38 16.81
C ALA A 213 -22.04 27.24 16.16
N PRO A 214 -22.26 26.22 15.31
CA PRO A 214 -23.54 26.06 14.62
C PRO A 214 -24.70 25.69 15.56
N PHE A 215 -24.42 25.22 16.78
CA PHE A 215 -25.43 24.74 17.72
C PHE A 215 -25.15 25.17 19.16
N HIS A 216 -26.19 25.68 19.83
CA HIS A 216 -26.17 25.97 21.26
C HIS A 216 -26.98 24.92 22.04
N ALA A 217 -26.52 24.60 23.25
CA ALA A 217 -27.15 23.62 24.14
C ALA A 217 -27.89 24.32 25.30
N CYS A 218 -29.11 23.87 25.59
CA CYS A 218 -29.95 24.49 26.61
C CYS A 218 -29.30 24.35 27.99
N PRO A 219 -29.24 25.42 28.81
CA PRO A 219 -28.61 25.37 30.13
C PRO A 219 -29.27 24.38 31.10
N LEU A 220 -30.57 24.12 30.92
CA LEU A 220 -31.36 23.25 31.79
C LEU A 220 -31.31 21.78 31.35
N CYS A 221 -31.64 21.51 30.09
CA CYS A 221 -31.80 20.13 29.61
C CYS A 221 -30.67 19.65 28.69
N ARG A 222 -29.70 20.51 28.37
CA ARG A 222 -28.55 20.24 27.47
C ARG A 222 -28.92 19.84 26.04
N SER A 223 -30.21 19.81 25.71
CA SER A 223 -30.68 19.61 24.34
C SER A 223 -30.24 20.79 23.46
N CYS A 224 -29.84 20.50 22.23
CA CYS A 224 -29.64 21.53 21.23
C CYS A 224 -30.97 22.26 20.95
N TYR A 225 -30.94 23.57 20.74
CA TYR A 225 -32.15 24.36 20.61
C TYR A 225 -32.13 25.36 19.45
N GLN A 226 -33.33 25.66 18.95
CA GLN A 226 -33.63 26.90 18.25
C GLN A 226 -34.29 27.87 19.24
N LYS A 227 -34.26 29.17 18.94
CA LYS A 227 -34.77 30.21 19.85
C LYS A 227 -35.73 31.15 19.13
N LYS A 228 -36.85 31.47 19.77
CA LYS A 228 -37.84 32.45 19.33
C LYS A 228 -37.96 33.54 20.39
N ILE A 229 -37.74 34.79 20.00
CA ILE A 229 -37.95 35.94 20.89
C ILE A 229 -39.45 36.15 21.00
N LEU A 230 -39.96 36.15 22.22
CA LEU A 230 -41.36 36.46 22.49
C LEU A 230 -41.49 37.97 22.62
N GLU A 231 -42.25 38.58 21.71
CA GLU A 231 -42.66 39.97 21.84
C GLU A 231 -43.87 40.04 22.79
N CYS A 232 -43.77 40.90 23.79
CA CYS A 232 -44.89 41.24 24.69
C CYS A 232 -45.89 42.13 23.97
#